data_AF-A0AAU4URG8-F1
#
_entry.id   AF-A0AAU4URG8-F1
#
_cell.length_a   1.000
_cell.length_b   1.000
_cell.length_c   1.000
_cell.angle_alpha   90.00
_cell.angle_beta   90.00
_cell.angle_gamma   90.00
#
_symmetry.space_group_name_H-M   'P 1'
#
loop_
_entity.id
_entity.type
_entity.pdbx_description
1 polymer ?
#
loop_
_entity_poly.entity_id
_entity_poly.type
_entity_poly.pdbx_seq_one_letter_code
_entity_poly.pdbx_strand_id
1 'polypeptide(L)'
;MTAPALPAPDASRTPDEPGARDGSVREPGPRLRHELRAIHGLVHRDLLRLSAQPTHTALMLLQPVLYLFVLGGGLAALIPNSSLGVGYQTYLFPGMLMMTVQTPAIMVGIRLITDRQSGYLRELLMAPVRRSTLLLGCCAGGTIVSTVQGAVLLGLAGAVGLPYDPLLLVLLLGGMIVTSFTITALSLALAVSLNRPEVFHMLLGLVMMPLLFLSGGFFPIQNLPGWAHALAAANPLAYGVDLLRRCITLRVPDQAATAGIEWSGWQPPLLLEGALLLAGGVAALLWAAHRFSRPE
;
A
#
# COMPACT_ATOMS: atom_id res chain seq x y z
N MET A 1 38.61 -78.51 -5.10
CA MET A 1 37.13 -78.65 -4.98
C MET A 1 36.52 -77.39 -5.55
N THR A 2 36.06 -77.50 -6.78
CA THR A 2 35.61 -76.44 -7.70
C THR A 2 34.10 -76.25 -7.53
N ALA A 3 33.64 -75.03 -7.28
CA ALA A 3 32.23 -74.69 -7.17
C ALA A 3 31.54 -74.67 -8.56
N PRO A 4 30.29 -75.14 -8.69
CA PRO A 4 29.56 -75.12 -9.96
C PRO A 4 28.95 -73.74 -10.24
N ALA A 5 28.95 -73.36 -11.52
CA ALA A 5 28.47 -72.08 -12.05
C ALA A 5 26.94 -71.93 -11.98
N LEU A 6 26.47 -70.73 -11.62
CA LEU A 6 25.06 -70.34 -11.63
C LEU A 6 24.57 -70.09 -13.07
N PRO A 7 23.36 -70.56 -13.46
CA PRO A 7 22.78 -70.26 -14.77
C PRO A 7 22.21 -68.82 -14.84
N ALA A 8 22.37 -68.19 -16.01
CA ALA A 8 21.92 -66.82 -16.29
C ALA A 8 20.38 -66.72 -16.35
N PRO A 9 19.76 -65.64 -15.82
CA PRO A 9 18.33 -65.44 -15.94
C PRO A 9 17.90 -65.00 -17.35
N ASP A 10 16.83 -65.65 -17.78
CA ASP A 10 16.10 -65.64 -19.05
C ASP A 10 15.73 -64.26 -19.61
N ALA A 11 16.06 -64.03 -20.89
CA ALA A 11 15.86 -62.78 -21.63
C ALA A 11 14.53 -62.73 -22.42
N SER A 12 13.50 -63.48 -21.99
CA SER A 12 12.20 -63.55 -22.69
C SER A 12 11.05 -62.77 -22.03
N ARG A 13 11.31 -61.89 -21.05
CA ARG A 13 10.28 -60.94 -20.58
C ARG A 13 10.15 -59.76 -21.52
N THR A 14 9.27 -59.91 -22.52
CA THR A 14 8.61 -58.78 -23.19
C THR A 14 7.77 -58.03 -22.16
N PRO A 15 8.02 -56.74 -21.87
CA PRO A 15 7.05 -55.93 -21.15
C PRO A 15 5.86 -55.68 -22.08
N ASP A 16 4.68 -56.10 -21.61
CA ASP A 16 3.38 -55.82 -22.20
C ASP A 16 3.20 -54.35 -22.61
N GLU A 17 2.38 -54.20 -23.65
CA GLU A 17 1.97 -52.97 -24.32
C GLU A 17 1.61 -51.76 -23.43
N PRO A 18 1.68 -50.54 -24.00
CA PRO A 18 1.40 -49.29 -23.31
C PRO A 18 -0.10 -49.14 -22.99
N GLY A 19 -0.49 -49.73 -21.85
CA GLY A 19 -1.79 -49.56 -21.22
C GLY A 19 -1.92 -48.16 -20.64
N ALA A 20 -2.54 -47.29 -21.43
CA ALA A 20 -3.45 -46.22 -21.01
C ALA A 20 -3.62 -46.08 -19.48
N ARG A 21 -2.81 -45.22 -18.86
CA ARG A 21 -3.09 -44.70 -17.52
C ARG A 21 -2.88 -43.20 -17.49
N ASP A 22 -3.88 -42.58 -16.90
CA ASP A 22 -4.05 -41.16 -16.67
C ASP A 22 -4.22 -40.32 -17.94
N GLY A 23 -5.46 -40.33 -18.42
CA GLY A 23 -6.03 -39.11 -18.97
C GLY A 23 -5.73 -38.00 -17.99
N SER A 24 -4.78 -37.14 -18.35
CA SER A 24 -4.49 -35.89 -17.68
C SER A 24 -5.83 -35.21 -17.41
N VAL A 25 -6.30 -35.30 -16.17
CA VAL A 25 -7.41 -34.49 -15.69
C VAL A 25 -6.85 -33.08 -15.81
N ARG A 26 -7.12 -32.46 -16.96
CA ARG A 26 -7.06 -31.01 -17.10
C ARG A 26 -8.05 -30.52 -16.07
N GLU A 27 -7.58 -30.21 -14.87
CA GLU A 27 -8.43 -29.61 -13.87
C GLU A 27 -9.02 -28.34 -14.51
N PRO A 28 -10.35 -28.28 -14.68
CA PRO A 28 -10.98 -27.11 -15.25
C PRO A 28 -10.66 -25.94 -14.34
N GLY A 29 -10.12 -24.87 -14.92
CA GLY A 29 -9.38 -23.80 -14.25
C GLY A 29 -10.06 -23.20 -13.00
N PRO A 30 -9.30 -22.38 -12.22
CA PRO A 30 -9.70 -21.96 -10.89
C PRO A 30 -11.08 -21.30 -10.93
N ARG A 31 -12.07 -21.99 -10.35
CA ARG A 31 -13.41 -21.45 -10.18
C ARG A 31 -13.26 -20.19 -9.33
N LEU A 32 -13.66 -19.03 -9.85
CA LEU A 32 -13.61 -17.71 -9.21
C LEU A 32 -13.84 -17.71 -7.68
N ARG A 33 -14.69 -18.61 -7.19
CA ARG A 33 -14.93 -18.88 -5.76
C ARG A 33 -13.68 -19.25 -4.96
N HIS A 34 -12.75 -20.03 -5.50
CA HIS A 34 -11.48 -20.39 -4.84
C HIS A 34 -10.53 -19.18 -4.77
N GLU A 35 -10.44 -18.39 -5.84
CA GLU A 35 -9.65 -17.16 -5.85
C GLU A 35 -10.19 -16.13 -4.85
N LEU A 36 -11.51 -15.94 -4.80
CA LEU A 36 -12.17 -15.07 -3.83
C LEU A 36 -11.97 -15.54 -2.38
N ARG A 37 -12.03 -16.85 -2.12
CA ARG A 37 -11.74 -17.41 -0.79
C ARG A 37 -10.30 -17.19 -0.37
N ALA A 38 -9.35 -17.29 -1.29
CA ALA A 38 -7.94 -17.01 -1.02
C ALA A 38 -7.73 -15.52 -0.68
N ILE A 39 -8.32 -14.60 -1.45
CA ILE A 39 -8.29 -13.16 -1.16
C ILE A 39 -8.90 -12.88 0.22
N HIS A 40 -10.10 -13.41 0.48
CA HIS A 40 -10.77 -13.22 1.76
C HIS A 40 -9.94 -13.76 2.94
N GLY A 41 -9.35 -14.94 2.81
CA GLY A 41 -8.50 -15.53 3.84
C GLY A 41 -7.28 -14.65 4.15
N LEU A 42 -6.68 -14.04 3.13
CA LEU A 42 -5.52 -13.17 3.29
C LEU A 42 -5.90 -11.84 3.95
N VAL A 43 -7.01 -11.23 3.52
CA VAL A 43 -7.58 -10.02 4.16
C VAL A 43 -7.93 -10.31 5.62
N HIS A 44 -8.59 -11.44 5.89
CA HIS A 44 -8.96 -11.83 7.24
C HIS A 44 -7.73 -12.04 8.12
N ARG A 45 -6.67 -12.67 7.59
CA ARG A 45 -5.37 -12.83 8.28
C ARG A 45 -4.79 -11.48 8.67
N ASP A 46 -4.81 -10.50 7.76
CA ASP A 46 -4.26 -9.17 8.02
C ASP A 46 -5.10 -8.40 9.05
N LEU A 47 -6.42 -8.53 9.04
CA LEU A 47 -7.32 -7.97 10.05
C LEU A 47 -7.12 -8.60 11.43
N LEU A 48 -7.00 -9.93 11.51
CA LEU A 48 -6.67 -10.62 12.75
C LEU A 48 -5.34 -10.14 13.31
N ARG A 49 -4.33 -9.99 12.45
CA ARG A 49 -3.00 -9.51 12.84
C ARG A 49 -3.04 -8.07 13.37
N LEU A 50 -3.87 -7.21 12.78
CA LEU A 50 -4.13 -5.85 13.28
C LEU A 50 -4.74 -5.90 14.68
N SER A 51 -5.76 -6.73 14.90
CA SER A 51 -6.42 -6.86 16.22
C SER A 51 -5.52 -7.51 17.28
N ALA A 52 -4.62 -8.40 16.89
CA ALA A 52 -3.74 -9.13 17.80
C ALA A 52 -2.56 -8.28 18.29
N GLN A 53 -2.26 -7.14 17.65
CA GLN A 53 -1.13 -6.27 17.99
C GLN A 53 -1.58 -4.83 18.26
N PRO A 54 -2.43 -4.61 19.30
CA PRO A 54 -2.95 -3.28 19.60
C PRO A 54 -1.84 -2.33 20.02
N THR A 55 -0.85 -2.78 20.80
CA THR A 55 0.27 -1.97 21.28
C THR A 55 1.13 -1.44 20.12
N HIS A 56 1.42 -2.28 19.14
CA HIS A 56 2.20 -1.88 17.97
C HIS A 56 1.43 -0.86 17.11
N THR A 57 0.14 -1.12 16.90
CA THR A 57 -0.74 -0.19 16.16
C THR A 57 -0.85 1.15 16.89
N ALA A 58 -1.02 1.15 18.21
CA ALA A 58 -1.05 2.36 19.02
C ALA A 58 0.26 3.15 18.94
N LEU A 59 1.42 2.48 19.01
CA LEU A 59 2.73 3.13 18.85
C LEU A 59 2.91 3.74 17.46
N MET A 60 2.41 3.08 16.40
CA MET A 60 2.46 3.63 15.05
C MET A 60 1.57 4.86 14.88
N LEU A 61 0.42 4.90 15.54
CA LEU A 61 -0.45 6.09 15.54
C LEU A 61 0.08 7.20 16.44
N LEU A 62 0.84 6.86 17.49
CA LEU A 62 1.39 7.83 18.42
C LEU A 62 2.30 8.83 17.72
N GLN A 63 3.13 8.40 16.75
CA GLN A 63 4.04 9.30 16.05
C GLN A 63 3.31 10.40 15.24
N PRO A 64 2.34 10.09 14.36
CA PRO A 64 1.58 11.12 13.66
C PRO A 64 0.74 12.00 14.58
N VAL A 65 0.19 11.43 15.66
CA VAL A 65 -0.54 12.20 16.68
C VAL A 65 0.40 13.19 17.38
N LEU A 66 1.57 12.75 17.82
CA LEU A 66 2.57 13.62 18.42
C LEU A 66 3.01 14.72 17.44
N TYR A 67 3.27 14.39 16.17
CA TYR A 67 3.60 15.39 15.17
C TYR A 67 2.46 16.39 14.95
N LEU A 68 1.21 15.94 14.92
CA LEU A 68 0.05 16.81 14.78
C LEU A 68 -0.05 17.82 15.94
N PHE A 69 0.10 17.38 17.19
CA PHE A 69 -0.04 18.27 18.35
C PHE A 69 1.21 19.09 18.63
N VAL A 70 2.39 18.48 18.54
CA VAL A 70 3.68 19.16 18.82
C VAL A 70 4.02 20.12 17.70
N LEU A 71 3.98 19.68 16.44
CA LEU A 71 4.26 20.56 15.30
C LEU A 71 3.08 21.52 15.09
N GLY A 72 1.84 21.01 15.11
CA GLY A 72 0.66 21.83 14.89
C GLY A 72 0.45 22.89 15.97
N GLY A 73 0.62 22.54 17.25
CA GLY A 73 0.52 23.50 18.36
C GLY A 73 1.78 24.35 18.53
N GLY A 74 2.97 23.74 18.42
CA GLY A 74 4.25 24.43 18.59
C GLY A 74 4.52 25.48 17.51
N LEU A 75 4.29 25.16 16.23
CA LEU A 75 4.44 26.13 15.14
C LEU A 75 3.32 27.17 15.13
N ALA A 76 2.10 26.81 15.56
CA ALA A 76 1.02 27.79 15.70
C ALA A 76 1.36 28.89 16.70
N ALA A 77 2.11 28.57 17.77
CA ALA A 77 2.58 29.56 18.73
C ALA A 77 3.69 30.47 18.17
N LEU A 78 4.50 29.97 17.23
CA LEU A 78 5.60 30.70 16.60
C LEU A 78 5.14 31.58 15.42
N ILE A 79 4.01 31.23 14.79
CA ILE A 79 3.41 31.99 13.68
C ILE A 79 1.98 32.40 14.08
N PRO A 80 1.83 33.31 15.06
CA PRO A 80 0.52 33.80 15.47
C PRO A 80 -0.09 34.57 14.29
N ASN A 81 -1.27 34.13 13.84
CA ASN A 81 -1.87 34.49 12.55
C ASN A 81 -1.06 33.94 11.37
N SER A 82 -1.07 32.62 11.21
CA SER A 82 -0.56 31.94 10.02
C SER A 82 -0.91 32.76 8.78
N SER A 83 0.10 33.11 7.98
CA SER A 83 -0.05 33.70 6.63
C SER A 83 -0.90 32.84 5.67
N LEU A 84 -1.39 31.70 6.16
CA LEU A 84 -2.26 30.72 5.54
C LEU A 84 -3.76 30.95 5.89
N GLY A 85 -4.11 31.87 6.81
CA GLY A 85 -5.49 32.20 7.17
C GLY A 85 -6.25 31.14 7.98
N VAL A 86 -5.60 30.02 8.33
CA VAL A 86 -6.21 28.84 8.96
C VAL A 86 -5.35 28.31 10.10
N GLY A 87 -5.96 27.62 11.08
CA GLY A 87 -5.21 26.95 12.15
C GLY A 87 -4.15 26.00 11.57
N TYR A 88 -2.90 26.12 12.02
CA TYR A 88 -1.79 25.33 11.48
C TYR A 88 -2.01 23.81 11.68
N GLN A 89 -2.71 23.42 12.76
CA GLN A 89 -3.14 22.05 12.99
C GLN A 89 -4.06 21.53 11.87
N THR A 90 -5.02 22.34 11.42
CA THR A 90 -5.95 22.01 10.32
C THR A 90 -5.21 21.89 8.98
N TYR A 91 -4.20 22.73 8.77
CA TYR A 91 -3.33 22.64 7.58
C TYR A 91 -2.51 21.33 7.54
N LEU A 92 -1.99 20.88 8.69
CA LEU A 92 -1.17 19.67 8.81
C LEU A 92 -1.99 18.38 8.77
N PHE A 93 -3.27 18.44 9.16
CA PHE A 93 -4.14 17.28 9.30
C PHE A 93 -4.14 16.31 8.09
N PRO A 94 -4.34 16.74 6.82
CA PRO A 94 -4.27 15.84 5.67
C PRO A 94 -2.89 15.19 5.49
N GLY A 95 -1.81 15.89 5.84
CA GLY A 95 -0.45 15.33 5.85
C GLY A 95 -0.29 14.22 6.90
N MET A 96 -0.83 14.43 8.11
CA MET A 96 -0.79 13.43 9.18
C MET A 96 -1.65 12.21 8.84
N LEU A 97 -2.83 12.41 8.26
CA LEU A 97 -3.65 11.33 7.71
C LEU A 97 -2.85 10.52 6.68
N MET A 98 -2.15 11.19 5.76
CA MET A 98 -1.32 10.51 4.77
C MET A 98 -0.21 9.69 5.44
N MET A 99 0.50 10.22 6.43
CA MET A 99 1.53 9.47 7.17
C MET A 99 0.98 8.23 7.88
N THR A 100 -0.20 8.35 8.51
CA THR A 100 -0.84 7.21 9.20
C THR A 100 -1.23 6.09 8.25
N VAL A 101 -1.65 6.43 7.04
CA VAL A 101 -2.08 5.46 6.03
C VAL A 101 -0.88 4.89 5.26
N GLN A 102 0.14 5.72 5.01
CA GLN A 102 1.34 5.36 4.26
C GLN A 102 2.17 4.28 4.98
N THR A 103 2.39 4.44 6.28
CA THR A 103 3.26 3.55 7.06
C THR A 103 2.83 2.08 6.97
N PRO A 104 1.59 1.69 7.30
CA PRO A 104 1.12 0.32 7.15
C PRO A 104 1.08 -0.15 5.68
N ALA A 105 0.77 0.73 4.71
CA ALA A 105 0.76 0.39 3.29
C ALA A 105 2.15 -0.01 2.76
N ILE A 106 3.20 0.65 3.25
CA ILE A 106 4.60 0.32 2.92
C ILE A 106 5.02 -1.01 3.58
N MET A 107 4.58 -1.28 4.81
CA MET A 107 4.91 -2.51 5.54
C MET A 107 4.43 -3.78 4.81
N VAL A 108 3.39 -3.68 3.99
CA VAL A 108 2.91 -4.80 3.14
C VAL A 108 4.01 -5.29 2.20
N GLY A 109 4.79 -4.37 1.61
CA GLY A 109 5.92 -4.71 0.75
C GLY A 109 7.03 -5.46 1.49
N ILE A 110 7.38 -5.00 2.69
CA ILE A 110 8.39 -5.68 3.54
C ILE A 110 7.93 -7.09 3.88
N ARG A 111 6.67 -7.25 4.31
CA ARG A 111 6.09 -8.56 4.63
C ARG A 111 6.14 -9.49 3.43
N LEU A 112 5.85 -9.00 2.23
CA LEU A 112 5.96 -9.80 1.02
C LEU A 112 7.39 -10.30 0.79
N ILE A 113 8.41 -9.46 0.97
CA ILE A 113 9.81 -9.87 0.80
C ILE A 113 10.19 -10.92 1.84
N THR A 114 9.82 -10.71 3.10
CA THR A 114 10.09 -11.66 4.19
C THR A 114 9.37 -12.98 4.00
N ASP A 115 8.10 -12.97 3.57
CA ASP A 115 7.31 -14.17 3.25
C ASP A 115 7.90 -14.94 2.06
N ARG A 116 8.55 -14.25 1.11
CA ARG A 116 9.31 -14.88 0.02
C ARG A 116 10.59 -15.57 0.54
N GLN A 117 11.32 -14.92 1.45
CA GLN A 117 12.60 -15.41 1.97
C GLN A 117 12.45 -16.60 2.92
N SER A 118 11.41 -16.62 3.74
CA SER A 118 11.17 -17.66 4.76
C SER A 118 10.79 -19.02 4.18
N GLY A 119 10.64 -19.14 2.85
CA GLY A 119 10.18 -20.37 2.21
C GLY A 119 8.67 -20.61 2.33
N TYR A 120 7.92 -19.71 2.98
CA TYR A 120 6.45 -19.77 3.00
C TYR A 120 5.86 -19.70 1.59
N LEU A 121 6.55 -19.05 0.66
CA LEU A 121 6.19 -19.09 -0.76
C LEU A 121 6.28 -20.51 -1.36
N ARG A 122 7.20 -21.38 -0.89
CA ARG A 122 7.29 -22.79 -1.33
C ARG A 122 6.14 -23.64 -0.79
N GLU A 123 5.64 -23.36 0.43
CA GLU A 123 4.40 -23.96 0.96
C GLU A 123 3.14 -23.42 0.25
N LEU A 124 3.07 -22.11 -0.04
CA LEU A 124 1.97 -21.51 -0.80
C LEU A 124 1.97 -21.93 -2.28
N LEU A 125 3.13 -22.27 -2.86
CA LEU A 125 3.24 -22.84 -4.21
C LEU A 125 2.74 -24.29 -4.28
N MET A 126 2.52 -24.97 -3.15
CA MET A 126 1.76 -26.22 -3.08
C MET A 126 0.25 -25.99 -3.04
N ALA A 127 -0.21 -24.75 -2.79
CA ALA A 127 -1.60 -24.38 -2.94
C ALA A 127 -1.88 -24.01 -4.41
N PRO A 128 -2.95 -24.52 -5.04
CA PRO A 128 -3.30 -24.24 -6.44
C PRO A 128 -3.90 -22.83 -6.60
N VAL A 129 -3.15 -21.79 -6.25
CA VAL A 129 -3.58 -20.38 -6.32
C VAL A 129 -2.67 -19.59 -7.24
N ARG A 130 -3.26 -18.80 -8.14
CA ARG A 130 -2.49 -17.93 -9.04
C ARG A 130 -1.71 -16.90 -8.24
N ARG A 131 -0.44 -16.72 -8.61
CA ARG A 131 0.48 -15.75 -8.00
C ARG A 131 -0.08 -14.30 -8.01
N SER A 132 -0.84 -13.94 -9.04
CA SER A 132 -1.53 -12.64 -9.14
C SER A 132 -2.65 -12.46 -8.09
N THR A 133 -3.37 -13.53 -7.77
CA THR A 133 -4.44 -13.53 -6.74
C THR A 133 -3.86 -13.28 -5.35
N LEU A 134 -2.66 -13.80 -5.07
CA LEU A 134 -1.94 -13.51 -3.82
C LEU A 134 -1.60 -12.02 -3.68
N LEU A 135 -1.05 -11.41 -4.74
CA LEU A 135 -0.74 -9.97 -4.75
C LEU A 135 -1.98 -9.10 -4.59
N LEU A 136 -3.09 -9.46 -5.26
CA LEU A 136 -4.38 -8.78 -5.09
C LEU A 136 -4.90 -8.87 -3.66
N GLY A 137 -4.79 -10.05 -3.03
CA GLY A 137 -5.14 -10.24 -1.63
C GLY A 137 -4.30 -9.40 -0.68
N CYS A 138 -2.97 -9.36 -0.89
CA CYS A 138 -2.06 -8.52 -0.10
C CYS A 138 -2.39 -7.04 -0.28
N CYS A 139 -2.68 -6.62 -1.51
CA CYS A 139 -3.02 -5.24 -1.81
C CYS A 139 -4.33 -4.84 -1.12
N ALA A 140 -5.36 -5.69 -1.21
CA ALA A 140 -6.64 -5.45 -0.55
C ALA A 140 -6.51 -5.43 0.98
N GLY A 141 -5.81 -6.42 1.56
CA GLY A 141 -5.55 -6.48 3.01
C GLY A 141 -4.78 -5.26 3.51
N GLY A 142 -3.73 -4.88 2.80
CA GLY A 142 -2.95 -3.68 3.05
C GLY A 142 -3.76 -2.38 2.98
N THR A 143 -4.58 -2.23 1.95
CA THR A 143 -5.48 -1.08 1.77
C THR A 143 -6.45 -0.95 2.94
N ILE A 144 -7.10 -2.07 3.32
CA ILE A 144 -8.08 -2.08 4.42
C ILE A 144 -7.39 -1.75 5.75
N VAL A 145 -6.30 -2.43 6.09
CA VAL A 145 -5.57 -2.20 7.36
C VAL A 145 -5.09 -0.75 7.45
N SER A 146 -4.56 -0.20 6.36
CA SER A 146 -4.08 1.19 6.31
C SER A 146 -5.22 2.19 6.45
N THR A 147 -6.35 1.92 5.79
CA THR A 147 -7.57 2.75 5.90
C THR A 147 -8.14 2.70 7.31
N VAL A 148 -8.17 1.54 7.97
CA VAL A 148 -8.64 1.41 9.36
C VAL A 148 -7.75 2.22 10.30
N GLN A 149 -6.43 2.17 10.16
CA GLN A 149 -5.52 3.00 10.95
C GLN A 149 -5.72 4.50 10.71
N GLY A 150 -5.89 4.91 9.45
CA GLY A 150 -6.23 6.28 9.09
C GLY A 150 -7.58 6.72 9.65
N ALA A 151 -8.58 5.84 9.67
CA ALA A 151 -9.91 6.10 10.22
C ALA A 151 -9.86 6.33 11.74
N VAL A 152 -8.97 5.64 12.47
CA VAL A 152 -8.75 5.90 13.90
C VAL A 152 -8.18 7.30 14.10
N LEU A 153 -7.20 7.74 13.29
CA LEU A 153 -6.71 9.12 13.35
C LEU A 153 -7.79 10.14 12.94
N LEU A 154 -8.62 9.80 11.95
CA LEU A 154 -9.75 10.62 11.52
C LEU A 154 -10.77 10.84 12.65
N GLY A 155 -10.88 9.90 13.59
CA GLY A 155 -11.66 10.08 14.82
C GLY A 155 -11.20 11.26 15.69
N LEU A 156 -9.97 11.75 15.50
CA LEU A 156 -9.45 12.95 16.17
C LEU A 156 -9.71 14.25 15.38
N ALA A 157 -10.48 14.21 14.28
CA ALA A 157 -10.78 15.40 13.47
C ALA A 157 -11.34 16.56 14.29
N GLY A 158 -12.22 16.28 15.27
CA GLY A 158 -12.78 17.30 16.14
C GLY A 158 -11.76 17.96 17.07
N ALA A 159 -10.69 17.25 17.46
CA ALA A 159 -9.61 17.84 18.25
C ALA A 159 -8.79 18.87 17.46
N VAL A 160 -8.87 18.82 16.12
CA VAL A 160 -8.19 19.74 15.19
C VAL A 160 -9.13 20.86 14.72
N GLY A 161 -10.37 20.88 15.23
CA GLY A 161 -11.38 21.88 14.88
C GLY A 161 -12.14 21.61 13.58
N LEU A 162 -12.00 20.42 12.98
CA LEU A 162 -12.83 20.03 11.83
C LEU A 162 -14.23 19.62 12.30
N PRO A 163 -15.30 20.00 11.59
CA PRO A 163 -16.65 19.53 11.86
C PRO A 163 -16.78 18.04 11.57
N TYR A 164 -17.52 17.32 12.42
CA TYR A 164 -17.93 15.93 12.16
C TYR A 164 -19.09 15.86 11.16
N ASP A 165 -18.83 16.35 9.94
CA ASP A 165 -19.76 16.27 8.83
C ASP A 165 -19.70 14.87 8.19
N PRO A 166 -20.83 14.13 8.10
CA PRO A 166 -20.82 12.77 7.55
C PRO A 166 -20.26 12.69 6.12
N LEU A 167 -20.56 13.69 5.29
CA LEU A 167 -20.07 13.72 3.91
C LEU A 167 -18.56 13.95 3.84
N LEU A 168 -18.02 14.84 4.67
CA LEU A 168 -16.57 15.06 4.81
C LEU A 168 -15.86 13.76 5.24
N LEU A 169 -16.40 13.06 6.23
CA LEU A 169 -15.84 11.79 6.70
C LEU A 169 -15.84 10.72 5.60
N VAL A 170 -16.92 10.62 4.83
CA VAL A 170 -17.01 9.69 3.69
C VAL A 170 -16.01 10.06 2.59
N LEU A 171 -15.86 11.35 2.26
CA LEU A 171 -14.89 11.84 1.28
C LEU A 171 -13.45 11.56 1.72
N LEU A 172 -13.13 11.78 2.99
CA LEU A 172 -11.81 11.50 3.55
C LEU A 172 -11.52 9.99 3.57
N LEU A 173 -12.48 9.16 3.96
CA LEU A 173 -12.35 7.70 3.89
C LEU A 173 -12.14 7.22 2.46
N GLY A 174 -12.92 7.73 1.50
CA GLY A 174 -12.74 7.43 0.07
C GLY A 174 -11.35 7.83 -0.42
N GLY A 175 -10.88 9.02 -0.06
CA GLY A 175 -9.52 9.48 -0.36
C GLY A 175 -8.45 8.58 0.24
N MET A 176 -8.59 8.18 1.51
CA MET A 176 -7.67 7.24 2.18
C MET A 176 -7.63 5.87 1.51
N ILE A 177 -8.76 5.36 1.02
CA ILE A 177 -8.81 4.09 0.30
C ILE A 177 -8.01 4.19 -1.00
N VAL A 178 -8.22 5.27 -1.77
CA VAL A 178 -7.50 5.51 -3.03
C VAL A 178 -6.00 5.64 -2.79
N THR A 179 -5.60 6.44 -1.81
CA THR A 179 -4.18 6.69 -1.52
C THR A 179 -3.51 5.46 -0.92
N SER A 180 -4.15 4.78 0.04
CA SER A 180 -3.63 3.54 0.62
C SER A 180 -3.46 2.45 -0.43
N PHE A 181 -4.43 2.28 -1.33
CA PHE A 181 -4.34 1.34 -2.44
C PHE A 181 -3.13 1.65 -3.33
N THR A 182 -2.97 2.92 -3.71
CA THR A 182 -1.89 3.36 -4.59
C THR A 182 -0.51 3.13 -3.96
N ILE A 183 -0.35 3.50 -2.69
CA ILE A 183 0.91 3.29 -1.96
C ILE A 183 1.19 1.81 -1.71
N THR A 184 0.15 1.01 -1.41
CA THR A 184 0.30 -0.43 -1.23
C THR A 184 0.69 -1.11 -2.55
N ALA A 185 0.08 -0.73 -3.67
CA ALA A 185 0.44 -1.24 -4.98
C ALA A 185 1.88 -0.88 -5.37
N LEU A 186 2.31 0.35 -5.07
CA LEU A 186 3.68 0.80 -5.32
C LEU A 186 4.70 0.06 -4.43
N SER A 187 4.36 -0.15 -3.15
CA SER A 187 5.20 -0.89 -2.22
C SER A 187 5.35 -2.36 -2.63
N LEU A 188 4.27 -2.98 -3.12
CA LEU A 188 4.28 -4.32 -3.69
C LEU A 188 5.09 -4.39 -4.99
N ALA A 189 4.95 -3.42 -5.89
CA ALA A 189 5.76 -3.34 -7.11
C ALA A 189 7.26 -3.28 -6.79
N LEU A 190 7.64 -2.40 -5.85
CA LEU A 190 9.02 -2.31 -5.40
C LEU A 190 9.48 -3.61 -4.73
N ALA A 191 8.64 -4.24 -3.91
CA ALA A 191 8.94 -5.49 -3.22
C ALA A 191 9.15 -6.67 -4.17
N VAL A 192 8.41 -6.76 -5.27
CA VAL A 192 8.62 -7.79 -6.30
C VAL A 192 9.97 -7.62 -7.01
N SER A 193 10.57 -6.42 -6.96
CA SER A 193 11.85 -6.12 -7.59
C SER A 193 13.05 -6.32 -6.68
N LEU A 194 12.84 -6.42 -5.36
CA LEU A 194 13.88 -6.47 -4.36
C LEU A 194 13.87 -7.81 -3.63
N ASN A 195 15.05 -8.41 -3.46
CA ASN A 195 15.19 -9.73 -2.84
C ASN A 195 15.51 -9.69 -1.34
N ARG A 196 15.77 -8.50 -0.79
CA ARG A 196 16.23 -8.31 0.60
C ARG A 196 15.44 -7.20 1.31
N PRO A 197 14.85 -7.47 2.49
CA PRO A 197 14.10 -6.47 3.24
C PRO A 197 15.01 -5.33 3.71
N GLU A 198 16.30 -5.59 3.94
CA GLU A 198 17.28 -4.57 4.32
C GLU A 198 17.45 -3.53 3.22
N VAL A 199 17.55 -3.97 1.95
CA VAL A 199 17.69 -3.08 0.78
C VAL A 199 16.41 -2.25 0.60
N PHE A 200 15.25 -2.86 0.81
CA PHE A 200 13.96 -2.17 0.77
C PHE A 200 13.91 -1.06 1.83
N HIS A 201 14.33 -1.34 3.06
CA HIS A 201 14.34 -0.35 4.15
C HIS A 201 15.33 0.80 3.89
N MET A 202 16.51 0.50 3.36
CA MET A 202 17.51 1.52 2.98
C MET A 202 16.98 2.45 1.88
N LEU A 203 16.37 1.87 0.83
CA LEU A 203 15.80 2.64 -0.28
C LEU A 203 14.67 3.54 0.21
N LEU A 204 13.77 3.02 1.05
CA LEU A 204 12.72 3.82 1.65
C LEU A 204 13.25 4.94 2.52
N GLY A 205 14.23 4.68 3.39
CA GLY A 205 14.82 5.73 4.23
C GLY A 205 15.40 6.88 3.41
N LEU A 206 16.08 6.55 2.31
CA LEU A 206 16.67 7.53 1.39
C LEU A 206 15.61 8.34 0.64
N VAL A 207 14.54 7.69 0.15
CA VAL A 207 13.57 8.28 -0.77
C VAL A 207 12.38 8.92 -0.05
N MET A 208 11.95 8.35 1.08
CA MET A 208 10.77 8.82 1.81
C MET A 208 10.98 10.18 2.46
N MET A 209 12.17 10.48 2.97
CA MET A 209 12.44 11.80 3.56
C MET A 209 12.22 12.93 2.54
N PRO A 210 12.87 12.95 1.36
CA PRO A 210 12.58 13.92 0.31
C PRO A 210 11.09 13.95 -0.08
N LEU A 211 10.47 12.79 -0.33
CA LEU A 211 9.06 12.73 -0.74
C LEU A 211 8.11 13.28 0.33
N LEU A 212 8.44 13.15 1.62
CA LEU A 212 7.60 13.67 2.70
C LEU A 212 7.58 15.20 2.70
N PHE A 213 8.75 15.83 2.56
CA PHE A 213 8.85 17.30 2.47
C PHE A 213 8.22 17.83 1.19
N LEU A 214 8.37 17.13 0.07
CA LEU A 214 7.78 17.48 -1.23
C LEU A 214 6.30 17.07 -1.36
N SER A 215 5.69 16.50 -0.32
CA SER A 215 4.27 16.08 -0.37
C SER A 215 3.28 17.23 -0.19
N GLY A 216 3.72 18.41 0.24
CA GLY A 216 2.82 19.50 0.60
C GLY A 216 2.09 19.32 1.93
N GLY A 217 2.36 18.24 2.67
CA GLY A 217 1.73 17.96 3.97
C GLY A 217 2.26 18.88 5.08
N PHE A 218 3.57 19.10 5.10
CA PHE A 218 4.24 19.90 6.13
C PHE A 218 4.47 21.35 5.72
N PHE A 219 4.71 21.60 4.44
CA PHE A 219 5.03 22.91 3.90
C PHE A 219 4.18 23.19 2.65
N PRO A 220 3.77 24.44 2.41
CA PRO A 220 3.00 24.79 1.21
C PRO A 220 3.87 24.66 -0.04
N ILE A 221 3.39 23.90 -1.04
CA ILE A 221 4.11 23.59 -2.29
C ILE A 221 4.35 24.85 -3.15
N GLN A 222 3.47 25.85 -3.03
CA GLN A 222 3.50 27.09 -3.81
C GLN A 222 4.77 27.93 -3.64
N ASN A 223 5.45 27.77 -2.50
CA ASN A 223 6.65 28.53 -2.18
C ASN A 223 7.95 27.80 -2.60
N LEU A 224 7.83 26.67 -3.30
CA LEU A 224 8.98 25.87 -3.73
C LEU A 224 9.61 26.42 -5.02
N PRO A 225 10.95 26.35 -5.16
CA PRO A 225 11.61 26.65 -6.42
C PRO A 225 11.19 25.66 -7.52
N GLY A 226 11.21 26.08 -8.79
CA GLY A 226 10.63 25.31 -9.90
C GLY A 226 11.14 23.86 -10.05
N TRP A 227 12.40 23.59 -9.68
CA TRP A 227 12.94 22.22 -9.67
C TRP A 227 12.28 21.32 -8.60
N ALA A 228 11.96 21.87 -7.43
CA ALA A 228 11.30 21.15 -6.35
C ALA A 228 9.80 20.95 -6.67
N HIS A 229 9.19 21.90 -7.39
CA HIS A 229 7.83 21.75 -7.90
C HIS A 229 7.71 20.60 -8.91
N ALA A 230 8.68 20.46 -9.81
CA ALA A 230 8.73 19.33 -10.75
C ALA A 230 8.86 17.97 -10.04
N LEU A 231 9.67 17.90 -8.98
CA LEU A 231 9.80 16.70 -8.14
C LEU A 231 8.52 16.41 -7.34
N ALA A 232 7.85 17.43 -6.82
CA ALA A 232 6.57 17.28 -6.13
C ALA A 232 5.47 16.77 -7.08
N ALA A 233 5.47 17.21 -8.34
CA ALA A 233 4.55 16.70 -9.36
C ALA A 233 4.79 15.24 -9.75
N ALA A 234 5.96 14.66 -9.48
CA ALA A 234 6.23 13.23 -9.66
C ALA A 234 5.89 12.39 -8.41
N ASN A 235 5.59 13.03 -7.28
CA ASN A 235 5.45 12.37 -5.99
C ASN A 235 4.01 11.88 -5.77
N PRO A 236 3.76 10.55 -5.70
CA PRO A 236 2.41 10.02 -5.43
C PRO A 236 1.87 10.44 -4.06
N LEU A 237 2.74 10.74 -3.09
CA LEU A 237 2.32 11.24 -1.79
C LEU A 237 1.76 12.65 -1.88
N ALA A 238 2.29 13.48 -2.79
CA ALA A 238 1.83 14.85 -2.95
C ALA A 238 0.37 14.86 -3.42
N TYR A 239 0.04 14.04 -4.43
CA TYR A 239 -1.34 13.89 -4.89
C TYR A 239 -2.25 13.32 -3.81
N GLY A 240 -1.74 12.42 -2.95
CA GLY A 240 -2.53 11.87 -1.86
C GLY A 240 -2.88 12.90 -0.78
N VAL A 241 -1.91 13.74 -0.41
CA VAL A 241 -2.13 14.86 0.53
C VAL A 241 -3.06 15.89 -0.08
N ASP A 242 -2.87 16.26 -1.35
CA ASP A 242 -3.70 17.24 -2.03
C ASP A 242 -5.14 16.76 -2.18
N LEU A 243 -5.36 15.49 -2.56
CA LEU A 243 -6.70 14.87 -2.58
C LEU A 243 -7.41 15.00 -1.22
N LEU A 244 -6.74 14.65 -0.12
CA LEU A 244 -7.32 14.76 1.22
C LEU A 244 -7.56 16.22 1.63
N ARG A 245 -6.64 17.13 1.31
CA ARG A 245 -6.74 18.56 1.58
C ARG A 245 -7.95 19.17 0.87
N ARG A 246 -8.13 18.86 -0.42
CA ARG A 246 -9.24 19.37 -1.23
C ARG A 246 -10.59 18.83 -0.77
N CYS A 247 -10.66 17.58 -0.28
CA CYS A 247 -11.86 17.07 0.39
C CYS A 247 -12.26 17.92 1.59
N ILE A 248 -11.29 18.40 2.38
CA ILE A 248 -11.53 19.31 3.51
C ILE A 248 -11.96 20.68 3.01
N THR A 249 -11.26 21.27 2.04
CA THR A 249 -11.60 22.59 1.47
C THR A 249 -13.02 22.63 0.88
N LEU A 250 -13.47 21.54 0.24
CA LEU A 250 -14.82 21.47 -0.34
C LEU A 250 -15.94 21.56 0.69
N ARG A 251 -15.69 21.16 1.94
CA ARG A 251 -16.68 21.18 3.03
C ARG A 251 -16.44 22.32 4.01
N VAL A 252 -15.19 22.76 4.14
CA VAL A 252 -14.74 23.78 5.08
C VAL A 252 -13.77 24.74 4.38
N PRO A 253 -14.29 25.62 3.48
CA PRO A 253 -13.46 26.49 2.66
C PRO A 253 -12.60 27.47 3.48
N ASP A 254 -13.10 27.91 4.64
CA ASP A 254 -12.41 28.85 5.52
C ASP A 254 -11.31 28.21 6.39
N GLN A 255 -11.15 26.87 6.37
CA GLN A 255 -10.21 26.16 7.24
C GLN A 255 -9.13 25.37 6.49
N ALA A 256 -9.14 25.36 5.16
CA ALA A 256 -8.11 24.70 4.37
C ALA A 256 -7.57 25.63 3.27
N ALA A 257 -6.36 26.14 3.47
CA ALA A 257 -5.63 26.88 2.45
C ALA A 257 -5.50 26.04 1.17
N THR A 258 -5.88 26.61 0.02
CA THR A 258 -5.74 25.98 -1.31
C THR A 258 -4.28 26.02 -1.73
N ALA A 259 -3.49 25.08 -1.22
CA ALA A 259 -2.12 24.79 -1.65
C ALA A 259 -2.05 23.39 -2.27
N GLY A 260 -2.75 23.24 -3.40
CA GLY A 260 -2.75 22.01 -4.18
C GLY A 260 -1.65 21.98 -5.24
N ILE A 261 -1.51 20.83 -5.90
CA ILE A 261 -0.54 20.65 -6.98
C ILE A 261 -1.04 21.41 -8.22
N GLU A 262 -0.30 22.43 -8.61
CA GLU A 262 -0.57 23.15 -9.86
C GLU A 262 0.31 22.61 -10.98
N TRP A 263 -0.32 22.14 -12.05
CA TRP A 263 0.36 21.79 -13.29
C TRP A 263 0.43 23.04 -14.16
N SER A 264 1.54 23.77 -14.12
CA SER A 264 1.75 24.95 -14.98
C SER A 264 0.63 26.00 -14.84
N GLY A 265 0.13 26.23 -13.62
CA GLY A 265 -0.97 27.16 -13.33
C GLY A 265 -2.38 26.58 -13.51
N TRP A 266 -2.51 25.30 -13.88
CA TRP A 266 -3.78 24.58 -13.92
C TRP A 266 -3.89 23.60 -12.74
N GLN A 267 -4.93 23.75 -11.93
CA GLN A 267 -5.26 22.79 -10.88
C GLN A 267 -6.16 21.69 -11.47
N PRO A 268 -5.71 20.42 -11.54
CA PRO A 268 -6.55 19.34 -12.05
C PRO A 268 -7.82 19.21 -11.19
N PRO A 269 -8.98 18.86 -11.75
CA PRO A 269 -10.19 18.64 -10.96
C PRO A 269 -10.01 17.45 -10.01
N LEU A 270 -10.66 17.48 -8.84
CA LEU A 270 -10.51 16.48 -7.76
C LEU A 270 -10.67 15.04 -8.27
N LEU A 271 -11.67 14.82 -9.13
CA LEU A 271 -11.97 13.51 -9.69
C LEU A 271 -10.85 13.02 -10.62
N LEU A 272 -10.23 13.92 -11.38
CA LEU A 272 -9.11 13.57 -12.25
C LEU A 272 -7.89 13.20 -11.41
N GLU A 273 -7.61 13.94 -10.36
CA GLU A 273 -6.50 13.65 -9.46
C GLU A 273 -6.66 12.29 -8.76
N GLY A 274 -7.84 12.01 -8.22
CA GLY A 274 -8.16 10.70 -7.66
C GLY A 274 -8.10 9.58 -8.70
N ALA A 275 -8.56 9.83 -9.93
CA ALA A 275 -8.48 8.87 -11.03
C ALA A 275 -7.05 8.60 -11.48
N LEU A 276 -6.18 9.62 -11.53
CA LEU A 276 -4.76 9.48 -11.85
C LEU A 276 -4.02 8.68 -10.79
N LEU A 277 -4.29 8.95 -9.52
CA LEU A 277 -3.76 8.16 -8.40
C LEU A 277 -4.19 6.69 -8.52
N LEU A 278 -5.49 6.44 -8.69
CA LEU A 278 -6.01 5.08 -8.89
C LEU A 278 -5.38 4.40 -10.11
N ALA A 279 -5.28 5.09 -11.24
CA ALA A 279 -4.67 4.56 -12.45
C ALA A 279 -3.20 4.20 -12.23
N GLY A 280 -2.44 5.06 -11.53
CA GLY A 280 -1.06 4.79 -11.13
C GLY A 280 -0.95 3.56 -10.22
N GLY A 281 -1.83 3.44 -9.23
CA GLY A 281 -1.91 2.27 -8.35
C GLY A 281 -2.24 0.98 -9.12
N VAL A 282 -3.23 1.02 -10.00
CA VAL A 282 -3.60 -0.13 -10.85
C VAL A 282 -2.44 -0.52 -11.76
N ALA A 283 -1.78 0.46 -12.41
CA ALA A 283 -0.63 0.20 -13.27
C ALA A 283 0.54 -0.44 -12.49
N ALA A 284 0.84 0.06 -11.29
CA ALA A 284 1.86 -0.52 -10.42
C ALA A 284 1.52 -1.96 -10.02
N LEU A 285 0.25 -2.22 -9.67
CA LEU A 285 -0.21 -3.55 -9.28
C LEU A 285 -0.18 -4.54 -10.45
N LEU A 286 -0.60 -4.11 -11.64
CA LEU A 286 -0.53 -4.92 -12.86
C LEU A 286 0.91 -5.23 -13.23
N TRP A 287 1.81 -4.25 -13.13
CA TRP A 287 3.23 -4.46 -13.36
C TRP A 287 3.84 -5.44 -12.35
N ALA A 288 3.49 -5.30 -11.06
CA ALA A 288 3.90 -6.23 -10.02
C ALA A 288 3.41 -7.66 -10.31
N ALA A 289 2.14 -7.81 -10.68
CA ALA A 289 1.54 -9.10 -11.04
C ALA A 289 2.19 -9.75 -12.25
N HIS A 290 2.51 -8.96 -13.28
CA HIS A 290 3.18 -9.43 -14.49
C HIS A 290 4.64 -9.83 -14.22
N ARG A 291 5.36 -9.06 -13.40
CA ARG A 291 6.74 -9.39 -13.02
C ARG A 291 6.80 -10.64 -12.16
N PHE A 292 5.85 -10.80 -11.24
CA PHE A 292 5.80 -11.91 -10.29
C PHE A 292 5.35 -13.25 -10.91
N SER A 293 4.68 -13.21 -12.07
CA SER A 293 4.27 -14.40 -12.82
C SER A 293 5.41 -15.02 -13.65
N ARG A 294 6.48 -14.27 -13.93
CA ARG A 294 7.64 -14.80 -14.67
C ARG A 294 8.42 -15.80 -13.79
N PRO A 295 8.71 -17.01 -14.26
CA PRO A 295 9.63 -17.92 -13.58
C PRO A 295 11.05 -17.33 -13.67
N GLU A 296 11.74 -17.28 -12.52
CA GLU A 296 13.20 -17.09 -12.45
C GLU A 296 13.90 -18.42 -12.71
#